data_AF-A0AAE0EF05-F1
#
_entry.id   AF-A0AAE0EF05-F1
#
_cell.length_a   1.000
_cell.length_b   1.000
_cell.length_c   1.000
_cell.angle_alpha   90.00
_cell.angle_beta   90.00
_cell.angle_gamma   90.00
#
_symmetry.space_group_name_H-M   'P 1'
#
loop_
_entity.id
_entity.type
_entity.pdbx_description
1 polymer ?
#
loop_
_entity_poly.entity_id
_entity_poly.type
_entity_poly.pdbx_seq_one_letter_code
_entity_poly.pdbx_strand_id
1 'polypeptide(L)'
;MEGLNELFLRAHELNLIKGVTFGDNAVHISHIQFADDTIIFLEPNMVYLLNSKRILMCFELASGLRINFHKSCVVRVGKHIRDVKAWARRFKCKKASLPITYLG
;
A
#
# COMPACT_ATOMS: atom_id res chain seq x y z
N MET A 1 13.83 -2.33 -2.28
CA MET A 1 14.05 -3.50 -3.16
C MET A 1 13.59 -3.17 -4.57
N GLU A 2 14.54 -3.12 -5.51
CA GLU A 2 14.30 -2.70 -6.90
C GLU A 2 13.15 -3.48 -7.56
N GLY A 3 13.09 -4.81 -7.40
CA GLY A 3 12.01 -5.62 -8.00
C GLY A 3 10.60 -5.26 -7.52
N LEU A 4 10.43 -4.88 -6.24
CA LEU A 4 9.12 -4.43 -5.75
C LEU A 4 8.76 -3.05 -6.30
N ASN A 5 9.74 -2.16 -6.44
CA ASN A 5 9.55 -0.85 -7.05
C ASN A 5 9.03 -1.00 -8.48
N GLU A 6 9.68 -1.83 -9.29
CA GLU A 6 9.28 -2.07 -10.69
C GLU A 6 7.85 -2.63 -10.81
N LEU A 7 7.44 -3.53 -9.93
CA LEU A 7 6.07 -4.07 -9.94
C LEU A 7 5.03 -2.97 -9.65
N PHE A 8 5.31 -2.07 -8.71
CA PHE A 8 4.41 -0.95 -8.39
C PHE A 8 4.39 0.11 -9.50
N LEU A 9 5.54 0.44 -10.10
CA LEU A 9 5.61 1.33 -11.26
C LEU A 9 4.81 0.76 -12.43
N ARG A 10 5.04 -0.50 -12.78
CA ARG A 10 4.33 -1.16 -13.87
C ARG A 10 2.82 -1.26 -13.62
N ALA A 11 2.41 -1.56 -12.38
CA ALA A 11 1.00 -1.58 -12.02
C ALA A 11 0.33 -0.21 -12.14
N HIS A 12 1.08 0.86 -11.88
CA HIS A 12 0.60 2.22 -12.08
C HIS A 12 0.41 2.55 -13.56
N GLU A 13 1.39 2.24 -14.42
CA GLU A 13 1.29 2.40 -15.88
C GLU A 13 0.08 1.67 -16.48
N LEU A 14 -0.22 0.48 -15.94
CA LEU A 14 -1.37 -0.33 -16.36
C LEU A 14 -2.70 0.10 -15.72
N ASN A 15 -2.73 1.21 -14.96
CA ASN A 15 -3.90 1.69 -14.23
C ASN A 15 -4.50 0.67 -13.24
N LEU A 16 -3.71 -0.31 -12.79
CA LEU A 16 -4.12 -1.31 -11.81
C LEU A 16 -4.14 -0.75 -10.39
N ILE A 17 -3.32 0.27 -10.16
CA ILE A 17 -3.27 1.05 -8.92
C ILE A 17 -3.13 2.53 -9.26
N LYS A 18 -3.58 3.38 -8.34
CA LYS A 18 -3.36 4.82 -8.41
C LYS A 18 -2.84 5.30 -7.07
N GLY A 19 -1.64 5.88 -7.11
CA GLY A 19 -1.01 6.55 -5.97
C GLY A 19 -1.73 7.84 -5.61
N VAL A 20 -1.09 8.67 -4.80
CA VAL A 20 -1.62 9.98 -4.40
C VAL A 20 -0.66 11.08 -4.84
N THR A 21 -1.23 12.25 -5.12
CA THR A 21 -0.49 13.44 -5.52
C THR A 21 -0.32 14.37 -4.32
N PHE A 22 0.89 14.86 -4.09
CA PHE A 22 1.24 15.75 -2.97
C PHE A 22 1.78 17.09 -3.46
N GLY A 23 1.37 18.16 -2.77
CA GLY A 23 1.91 19.51 -2.91
C GLY A 23 1.58 20.20 -4.24
N ASP A 24 1.95 21.47 -4.32
CA ASP A 24 1.71 22.32 -5.50
C ASP A 24 2.49 21.86 -6.74
N ASN A 25 3.60 21.14 -6.52
CA ASN A 25 4.43 20.56 -7.58
C ASN A 25 3.86 19.23 -8.13
N ALA A 26 2.69 18.79 -7.65
CA ALA A 26 2.01 17.58 -8.09
C ALA A 26 2.88 16.31 -8.08
N VAL A 27 3.67 16.11 -7.01
CA VAL A 27 4.51 14.91 -6.87
C VAL A 27 3.61 13.70 -6.68
N HIS A 28 3.72 12.72 -7.58
CA HIS A 28 2.93 11.49 -7.52
C HIS A 28 3.69 10.39 -6.79
N ILE A 29 3.08 9.84 -5.73
CA ILE A 29 3.69 8.81 -4.88
C ILE A 29 2.72 7.64 -4.74
N SER A 30 3.18 6.44 -5.10
CA SER A 30 2.45 5.19 -4.86
C SER A 30 2.99 4.40 -3.68
N HIS A 31 4.29 4.53 -3.37
CA HIS A 31 4.92 3.81 -2.28
C HIS A 31 6.25 4.46 -1.86
N ILE A 32 6.70 4.15 -0.64
CA ILE A 32 8.01 4.50 -0.09
C ILE A 32 8.58 3.21 0.53
N GLN A 33 9.81 2.87 0.19
CA GLN A 33 10.48 1.67 0.68
C GLN A 33 11.58 2.04 1.68
N PHE A 34 11.61 1.32 2.81
CA PHE A 34 12.71 1.31 3.76
C PHE A 34 13.42 -0.06 3.69
N ALA A 35 14.36 -0.31 4.60
CA ALA A 35 15.08 -1.59 4.65
C ALA A 35 14.13 -2.77 4.87
N ASP A 36 13.25 -2.65 5.87
CA ASP A 36 12.41 -3.76 6.34
C ASP A 36 10.91 -3.59 6.04
N ASP A 37 10.41 -2.36 5.88
CA ASP A 37 9.02 -2.15 5.50
C ASP A 37 8.82 -1.26 4.27
N THR A 38 7.58 -1.28 3.79
CA THR A 38 7.12 -0.46 2.67
C THR A 38 5.80 0.20 3.05
N ILE A 39 5.73 1.51 2.87
CA ILE A 39 4.50 2.29 2.98
C ILE A 39 3.89 2.42 1.60
N ILE A 40 2.60 2.09 1.45
CA ILE A 40 1.90 2.14 0.18
C ILE A 40 0.80 3.19 0.27
N PHE A 41 0.79 4.11 -0.69
CA PHE A 41 -0.20 5.16 -0.84
C PHE A 41 -1.12 4.83 -2.01
N LEU A 42 -2.43 4.84 -1.77
CA LEU A 42 -3.43 4.55 -2.78
C LEU A 42 -4.60 5.52 -2.66
N GLU A 43 -5.17 5.89 -3.80
CA GLU A 43 -6.52 6.44 -3.83
C GLU A 43 -7.52 5.44 -3.19
N PRO A 44 -8.57 5.94 -2.53
CA PRO A 44 -9.51 5.13 -1.76
C PRO A 44 -10.44 4.32 -2.66
N ASN A 45 -9.92 3.23 -3.21
CA ASN A 45 -10.62 2.33 -4.11
C ASN A 45 -10.30 0.89 -3.74
N MET A 46 -11.34 0.07 -3.55
CA MET A 46 -11.18 -1.33 -3.15
C MET A 46 -10.42 -2.16 -4.20
N VAL A 47 -10.56 -1.85 -5.49
CA VAL A 47 -9.85 -2.53 -6.58
C VAL A 47 -8.35 -2.24 -6.50
N TYR A 48 -7.96 -0.98 -6.33
CA TYR A 48 -6.54 -0.60 -6.18
C TYR A 48 -5.92 -1.23 -4.93
N LEU A 49 -6.68 -1.24 -3.83
CA LEU A 49 -6.27 -1.92 -2.60
C LEU A 49 -6.04 -3.42 -2.85
N LEU A 50 -6.99 -4.12 -3.47
CA LEU A 50 -6.85 -5.54 -3.81
C LEU A 50 -5.68 -5.83 -4.77
N ASN A 51 -5.48 -4.97 -5.76
CA ASN A 51 -4.38 -5.11 -6.72
C ASN A 51 -3.02 -4.94 -6.03
N SER A 52 -2.87 -3.97 -5.14
CA SER A 52 -1.63 -3.85 -4.35
C SER A 52 -1.35 -5.08 -3.49
N LYS A 53 -2.38 -5.71 -2.90
CA LYS A 53 -2.20 -6.99 -2.20
C LYS A 53 -1.72 -8.10 -3.13
N ARG A 54 -2.27 -8.20 -4.34
CA ARG A 54 -1.84 -9.19 -5.34
C ARG A 54 -0.38 -8.98 -5.75
N ILE A 55 0.01 -7.72 -5.98
CA ILE A 55 1.41 -7.36 -6.28
C ILE A 55 2.34 -7.84 -5.17
N LEU A 56 2.00 -7.54 -3.91
CA LEU A 56 2.76 -8.00 -2.75
C LEU A 56 2.87 -9.53 -2.71
N MET A 57 1.77 -10.25 -2.91
CA MET A 57 1.81 -11.73 -2.94
C MET A 57 2.63 -12.28 -4.11
N CYS A 58 2.56 -11.67 -5.30
CA CYS A 58 3.40 -12.06 -6.43
C CYS A 58 4.88 -11.80 -6.13
N PHE A 59 5.20 -10.68 -5.49
CA PHE A 59 6.57 -10.37 -5.05
C PHE A 59 7.07 -11.36 -3.99
N GLU A 60 6.24 -11.70 -3.00
CA GLU A 60 6.52 -12.72 -1.98
C GLU A 60 6.91 -14.05 -2.64
N LEU A 61 6.11 -14.51 -3.61
CA LEU A 61 6.36 -15.75 -4.36
C LEU A 61 7.63 -15.68 -5.22
N ALA A 62 7.87 -14.56 -5.91
CA ALA A 62 8.98 -14.42 -6.84
C ALA A 62 10.34 -14.21 -6.12
N SER A 63 10.33 -13.49 -5.00
CA SER A 63 11.55 -13.18 -4.23
C SER A 63 11.92 -14.26 -3.21
N GLY A 64 10.96 -15.12 -2.83
CA GLY A 64 11.12 -16.05 -1.71
C GLY A 64 11.09 -15.38 -0.33
N LEU A 65 10.86 -14.06 -0.27
CA LEU A 65 10.64 -13.34 0.98
C LEU A 65 9.25 -13.65 1.55
N ARG A 66 9.02 -13.26 2.80
CA ARG A 66 7.73 -13.44 3.46
C ARG A 66 7.16 -12.10 3.90
N ILE A 67 5.98 -11.75 3.38
CA ILE A 67 5.31 -10.50 3.70
C ILE A 67 4.42 -10.71 4.91
N ASN A 68 4.66 -9.89 5.93
CA ASN A 68 3.97 -10.00 7.20
C ASN A 68 2.77 -9.05 7.29
N PHE A 69 1.63 -9.46 6.72
CA PHE A 69 0.39 -8.67 6.79
C PHE A 69 -0.15 -8.47 8.22
N HIS A 70 0.21 -9.32 9.19
CA HIS A 70 -0.27 -9.19 10.57
C HIS A 70 0.45 -8.07 11.35
N LYS A 71 1.67 -7.72 10.94
CA LYS A 71 2.41 -6.55 11.42
C LYS A 71 2.04 -5.28 10.66
N SER A 72 1.48 -5.39 9.45
CA SER A 72 0.99 -4.24 8.68
C SER A 72 -0.27 -3.63 9.29
N CYS A 73 -0.55 -2.37 8.92
CA CYS A 73 -1.83 -1.72 9.18
C CYS A 73 -2.34 -0.99 7.94
N VAL A 74 -3.65 -0.72 7.91
CA VAL A 74 -4.27 0.17 6.95
C VAL A 74 -4.83 1.39 7.67
N VAL A 75 -4.56 2.55 7.08
CA VAL A 75 -5.00 3.85 7.56
C VAL A 75 -5.77 4.53 6.44
N ARG A 76 -6.92 5.11 6.78
CA ARG A 76 -7.64 6.00 5.87
C ARG A 76 -7.44 7.43 6.29
N VAL A 77 -7.03 8.25 5.34
CA VAL A 77 -6.97 9.69 5.49
C VAL A 77 -8.26 10.30 4.93
N GLY A 78 -8.93 11.17 5.71
CA GLY A 78 -10.17 11.86 5.32
C GLY A 78 -11.44 11.45 6.09
N LYS A 79 -12.57 12.10 5.78
CA LYS A 79 -13.79 12.10 6.61
C LYS A 79 -14.63 10.80 6.58
N HIS A 80 -14.39 9.88 5.64
CA HIS A 80 -15.17 8.64 5.51
C HIS A 80 -14.40 7.41 6.02
N ILE A 81 -14.64 7.04 7.28
CA ILE A 81 -13.99 5.92 7.99
C ILE A 81 -14.71 4.56 7.75
N ARG A 82 -15.86 4.56 7.05
CA ARG A 82 -16.69 3.35 6.90
C ARG A 82 -15.97 2.19 6.23
N ASP A 83 -15.01 2.46 5.35
CA ASP A 83 -14.39 1.42 4.52
C ASP A 83 -13.14 0.76 5.15
N VAL A 84 -12.54 1.37 6.18
CA VAL A 84 -11.24 0.92 6.70
C VAL A 84 -11.30 -0.48 7.32
N LYS A 85 -12.43 -0.80 7.98
CA LYS A 85 -12.64 -2.14 8.57
C LYS A 85 -12.74 -3.21 7.47
N ALA A 86 -13.34 -2.89 6.32
CA ALA A 86 -13.42 -3.80 5.19
C ALA A 86 -12.04 -4.01 4.56
N TRP A 87 -11.26 -2.93 4.40
CA TRP A 87 -9.90 -2.99 3.87
C TRP A 87 -8.96 -3.81 4.75
N ALA A 88 -8.97 -3.55 6.06
CA ALA A 88 -8.16 -4.28 7.03
C ALA A 88 -8.44 -5.80 6.98
N ARG A 89 -9.73 -6.17 6.92
CA ARG A 89 -10.15 -7.57 6.78
C ARG A 89 -9.64 -8.21 5.49
N ARG A 90 -9.70 -7.48 4.38
CA ARG A 90 -9.25 -7.99 3.08
C ARG A 90 -7.73 -8.14 3.01
N PHE A 91 -7.00 -7.24 3.66
CA PHE A 91 -5.55 -7.31 3.82
C PHE A 91 -5.10 -8.35 4.83
N LYS A 92 -5.95 -8.71 5.80
CA LYS A 92 -5.58 -9.46 7.00
C LYS A 92 -4.56 -8.67 7.86
N CYS A 93 -4.76 -7.36 7.94
CA CYS A 93 -3.91 -6.44 8.66
C CYS A 93 -4.70 -5.65 9.71
N LYS A 94 -4.00 -4.86 10.53
CA LYS A 94 -4.64 -4.04 11.58
C LYS A 94 -5.31 -2.79 10.99
N LYS A 95 -6.43 -2.37 11.56
CA LYS A 95 -6.97 -1.01 11.33
C LYS A 95 -6.18 -0.04 12.22
N ALA A 96 -5.68 1.06 11.66
CA ALA A 96 -5.08 2.15 12.41
C ALA A 96 -5.68 3.51 12.02
N SER A 97 -5.34 4.55 12.78
CA SER A 97 -5.74 5.94 12.55
C SER A 97 -4.52 6.84 12.69
N LEU A 98 -4.52 7.99 12.00
CA LEU A 98 -3.46 8.98 12.18
C LEU A 98 -3.56 9.69 13.54
N PRO A 99 -2.43 10.14 14.11
CA PRO A 99 -1.06 9.87 13.66
C PRO A 99 -0.66 8.41 13.92
N ILE A 100 0.20 7.84 13.04
CA ILE A 100 0.80 6.51 13.25
C ILE A 100 2.27 6.67 13.58
N THR A 101 2.76 5.82 14.49
CA THR A 101 4.19 5.68 14.75
C THR A 101 4.73 4.58 13.84
N TYR A 102 5.64 4.95 12.93
CA TYR A 102 6.41 4.03 12.11
C TYR A 102 7.84 4.05 12.63
N LEU A 103 8.32 2.92 13.16
CA LEU A 103 9.59 2.87 13.89
C LEU A 103 10.78 2.35 13.05
N GLY A 104 10.52 1.80 11.85
CA GLY A 104 11.54 1.05 11.12
C GLY A 104 11.83 -0.29 11.80
#